data_AF-A0A9D4FIV3-F1
#
_entry.id   AF-A0A9D4FIV3-F1
#
_cell.length_a   1.000
_cell.length_b   1.000
_cell.length_c   1.000
_cell.angle_alpha   90.00
_cell.angle_beta   90.00
_cell.angle_gamma   90.00
#
_symmetry.space_group_name_H-M   'P 1'
#
loop_
_entity.id
_entity.type
_entity.pdbx_description
1 polymer ?
#
loop_
_entity_poly.entity_id
_entity_poly.type
_entity_poly.pdbx_seq_one_letter_code
_entity_poly.pdbx_strand_id
1 'polypeptide(L)'
;MRNHLAEEVLNRDMLNLFNEYRKSLTDGRELDGAIQFIGLTSSMIEIFKDTRPIVSIEDYRLKDLKDIYEWFVECETIQKNCKCTLSQQCMADIKSCLLGFIELCQMLLIKKSIHITPVMINSDIVENHLCQQRSTFNGANTNPTALQYRRNLNSIILSQTIVSQKANAGKSNIKFSSIAFTPLSKKPAKRESLTSIDDEEITKFKVIGM
;
A
#
# COMPACT_ATOMS: atom_id res chain seq x y z
N MET A 1 -7.25 4.60 -7.62
CA MET A 1 -8.25 5.38 -6.86
C MET A 1 -7.61 6.68 -6.40
N ARG A 2 -8.40 7.71 -6.08
CA ARG A 2 -7.88 9.00 -5.60
C ARG A 2 -8.08 9.10 -4.09
N ASN A 3 -7.07 8.70 -3.31
CA ASN A 3 -7.11 8.82 -1.84
C ASN A 3 -7.04 10.28 -1.40
N HIS A 4 -6.45 11.16 -2.23
CA HIS A 4 -6.29 12.59 -1.96
C HIS A 4 -7.59 13.31 -1.61
N LEU A 5 -8.69 13.03 -2.32
CA LEU A 5 -9.96 13.69 -2.06
C LEU A 5 -10.54 13.28 -0.70
N ALA A 6 -10.41 12.01 -0.33
CA ALA A 6 -10.87 11.54 0.97
C ALA A 6 -10.05 12.19 2.11
N GLU A 7 -8.74 12.35 1.90
CA GLU A 7 -7.88 13.04 2.85
C GLU A 7 -8.22 14.52 2.97
N GLU A 8 -8.44 15.24 1.86
CA GLU A 8 -8.84 16.65 1.88
C GLU A 8 -10.17 16.89 2.61
N VAL A 9 -11.08 15.91 2.60
CA VAL A 9 -12.38 16.00 3.28
C VAL A 9 -12.30 15.60 4.75
N LEU A 10 -11.26 14.86 5.16
CA LEU A 10 -11.09 14.37 6.54
C LEU A 10 -9.88 15.00 7.24
N ASN A 11 -9.30 16.05 6.67
CA ASN A 11 -8.14 16.73 7.24
C ASN A 11 -8.52 17.85 8.22
N ARG A 12 -7.49 18.46 8.78
CA ARG A 12 -7.59 19.57 9.73
C ARG A 12 -8.17 20.85 9.12
N ASP A 13 -8.00 21.06 7.81
CA ASP A 13 -8.58 22.22 7.13
C ASP A 13 -10.11 22.10 7.07
N MET A 14 -10.61 20.91 6.76
CA MET A 14 -12.05 20.64 6.81
C MET A 14 -12.59 20.75 8.24
N LEU A 15 -11.85 20.27 9.23
CA LEU A 15 -12.21 20.46 10.64
C LEU A 15 -12.36 21.94 11.00
N ASN A 16 -11.41 22.77 10.58
CA ASN A 16 -11.47 24.22 10.80
C ASN A 16 -12.69 24.84 10.12
N LEU A 17 -12.98 24.44 8.88
CA LEU A 17 -14.16 24.92 8.15
C LEU A 17 -15.46 24.58 8.88
N PHE A 18 -15.60 23.34 9.36
CA PHE A 18 -16.79 22.92 10.12
C PHE A 18 -16.91 23.67 11.45
N ASN A 19 -15.81 23.92 12.14
CA ASN A 19 -15.80 24.71 13.36
C ASN A 19 -16.24 26.16 13.12
N GLU A 20 -15.76 26.80 12.07
CA GLU A 20 -16.17 28.17 11.71
C GLU A 20 -17.64 28.21 11.27
N TYR A 21 -18.07 27.23 10.48
CA TYR A 21 -19.47 27.11 10.08
C TYR A 21 -20.38 26.92 11.31
N ARG A 22 -19.98 26.09 12.27
CA ARG A 22 -20.71 25.86 13.53
C ARG A 22 -20.88 27.13 14.36
N LYS A 23 -19.87 28.01 14.39
CA LYS A 23 -19.91 29.32 15.07
C LYS A 23 -20.84 30.31 14.36
N SER A 24 -20.99 30.19 13.04
CA SER A 24 -21.86 31.07 12.26
C SER A 24 -23.36 30.78 12.45
N LEU A 25 -23.70 29.59 12.96
CA LEU A 25 -25.08 29.13 13.16
C LEU A 25 -25.62 29.51 14.55
N THR A 26 -26.93 29.83 14.61
CA THR A 26 -27.65 30.12 15.85
C THR A 26 -27.85 28.88 16.72
N ASP A 27 -28.17 27.74 16.10
CA ASP A 27 -28.07 26.40 16.69
C ASP A 27 -27.43 25.48 15.64
N GLY A 28 -26.37 24.78 16.04
CA GLY A 28 -25.59 23.94 15.14
C GLY A 28 -25.19 22.63 15.79
N ARG A 29 -25.88 22.23 16.88
CA ARG A 29 -25.59 21.00 17.62
C ARG A 29 -25.61 19.74 16.74
N GLU A 30 -26.35 19.80 15.64
CA GLU A 30 -26.39 18.76 14.61
C GLU A 30 -25.02 18.49 13.97
N LEU A 31 -24.12 19.48 13.94
CA LEU A 31 -22.78 19.35 13.40
C LEU A 31 -21.77 18.79 14.40
N ASP A 32 -22.07 18.76 15.70
CA ASP A 32 -21.11 18.41 16.75
C ASP A 32 -20.57 16.98 16.55
N GLY A 33 -21.43 16.04 16.13
CA GLY A 33 -21.01 14.68 15.79
C GLY A 33 -20.10 14.61 14.56
N ALA A 34 -20.38 15.42 13.53
CA ALA A 34 -19.54 15.49 12.34
C ALA A 34 -18.18 16.14 12.65
N ILE A 35 -18.16 17.20 13.44
CA ILE A 35 -16.93 17.86 13.93
C ILE A 35 -16.09 16.89 14.74
N GLN A 36 -16.71 16.12 15.64
CA GLN A 36 -16.01 15.11 16.41
C GLN A 36 -15.40 14.04 15.50
N PHE A 37 -16.17 13.52 14.54
CA PHE A 37 -15.68 12.51 13.59
C PHE A 37 -14.53 13.03 12.71
N ILE A 38 -14.64 14.24 12.17
CA ILE A 38 -13.56 14.87 11.38
C ILE A 38 -12.34 15.12 12.27
N GLY A 39 -12.54 15.52 13.53
CA GLY A 39 -11.47 15.67 14.51
C GLY A 39 -10.67 14.39 14.68
N LEU A 40 -11.34 13.27 14.97
CA LEU A 40 -10.70 11.97 15.16
C LEU A 40 -9.99 11.47 13.90
N THR A 41 -10.64 11.57 12.74
CA THR A 41 -10.06 11.13 11.46
C THR A 41 -8.87 12.00 11.04
N SER A 42 -8.92 13.31 11.28
CA SER A 42 -7.80 14.22 10.99
C SER A 42 -6.57 13.88 11.83
N SER A 43 -6.73 13.65 13.14
CA SER A 43 -5.65 13.21 14.02
C SER A 43 -5.08 11.85 13.59
N MET A 44 -5.96 10.90 13.24
CA MET A 44 -5.54 9.59 12.74
C MET A 44 -4.67 9.73 11.48
N ILE A 45 -5.11 10.53 10.50
CA ILE A 45 -4.36 10.79 9.26
C ILE A 45 -3.01 11.45 9.56
N GLU A 46 -2.97 12.46 10.43
CA GLU A 46 -1.71 13.13 10.83
C GLU A 46 -0.72 12.14 11.44
N ILE A 47 -1.19 11.23 12.31
CA ILE A 47 -0.34 10.23 12.96
C ILE A 47 0.20 9.22 11.95
N PHE A 48 -0.64 8.64 11.09
CA PHE A 48 -0.20 7.62 10.12
C PHE A 48 0.64 8.18 8.97
N LYS A 49 0.58 9.49 8.73
CA LYS A 49 1.46 10.18 7.78
C LYS A 49 2.74 10.73 8.40
N ASP A 50 2.88 10.65 9.71
CA ASP A 50 4.04 11.19 10.39
C ASP A 50 5.31 10.43 9.96
N THR A 51 6.27 11.19 9.45
CA THR A 51 7.59 10.68 9.04
C THR A 51 8.56 10.59 10.21
N ARG A 52 8.20 11.07 11.39
CA ARG A 52 9.03 11.02 12.60
C ARG A 52 8.81 9.68 13.31
N PRO A 53 9.89 8.99 13.73
CA PRO A 53 9.76 7.73 14.43
C PRO A 53 9.07 7.90 15.79
N ILE A 54 8.31 6.88 16.21
CA ILE A 54 7.88 6.67 17.58
C ILE A 54 9.00 5.92 18.29
N VAL A 55 9.52 6.50 19.37
CA VAL A 55 10.72 6.02 20.08
C VAL A 55 10.44 5.58 21.51
N SER A 56 9.27 5.89 22.06
CA SER A 56 8.88 5.53 23.43
C SER A 56 7.39 5.22 23.48
N ILE A 57 6.99 4.42 24.48
CA ILE A 57 5.59 4.00 24.67
C ILE A 57 4.73 5.13 25.24
N GLU A 58 5.37 6.16 25.80
CA GLU A 58 4.77 7.37 26.33
C GLU A 58 4.53 8.44 25.24
N ASP A 59 4.78 8.11 23.97
CA ASP A 59 4.51 9.01 22.84
C ASP A 59 3.01 9.37 22.79
N TYR A 60 2.72 10.68 22.76
CA TYR A 60 1.35 11.18 22.77
C TYR A 60 0.50 10.61 21.62
N ARG A 61 1.13 10.30 20.47
CA ARG A 61 0.43 9.72 19.32
C ARG A 61 -0.19 8.36 19.66
N LEU A 62 0.45 7.56 20.50
CA LEU A 62 -0.10 6.27 20.95
C LEU A 62 -1.31 6.45 21.86
N LYS A 63 -1.28 7.50 22.70
CA LYS A 63 -2.43 7.87 23.53
C LYS A 63 -3.58 8.35 22.66
N ASP A 64 -3.33 9.24 21.71
CA ASP A 64 -4.36 9.75 20.80
C ASP A 64 -5.02 8.62 19.99
N LEU A 65 -4.23 7.68 19.48
CA LEU A 65 -4.77 6.49 18.79
C LEU A 65 -5.64 5.61 19.70
N LYS A 66 -5.30 5.50 20.98
CA LYS A 66 -6.09 4.76 21.96
C LYS A 66 -7.44 5.46 22.23
N ASP A 67 -7.42 6.78 22.42
CA ASP A 67 -8.64 7.57 22.63
C ASP A 67 -9.55 7.49 21.39
N ILE A 68 -8.98 7.53 20.18
CA ILE A 68 -9.72 7.33 18.92
C ILE A 68 -10.32 5.91 18.85
N TYR A 69 -9.56 4.89 19.21
CA TYR A 69 -10.04 3.51 19.25
C TYR A 69 -11.24 3.35 20.19
N GLU A 70 -11.14 3.90 21.41
CA GLU A 70 -12.22 3.85 22.41
C GLU A 70 -13.50 4.49 21.87
N TRP A 71 -13.40 5.64 21.19
CA TRP A 71 -14.54 6.28 20.54
C TRP A 71 -15.23 5.38 19.49
N PHE A 72 -14.45 4.68 18.65
CA PHE A 72 -15.02 3.76 17.65
C PHE A 72 -15.70 2.54 18.30
N VAL A 73 -15.19 2.06 19.44
CA VAL A 73 -15.84 1.00 20.22
C VAL A 73 -17.17 1.49 20.78
N GLU A 74 -17.21 2.67 21.38
CA GLU A 74 -18.45 3.27 21.90
C GLU A 74 -19.48 3.48 20.79
N CYS A 75 -19.05 4.04 19.65
CA CYS A 75 -19.91 4.28 18.51
C CYS A 75 -20.57 3.00 17.97
N GLU A 76 -19.85 1.88 17.94
CA GLU A 76 -20.42 0.59 17.51
C GLU A 76 -21.54 0.10 18.44
N THR A 77 -21.43 0.36 19.75
CA THR A 77 -22.50 0.00 20.70
C THR A 77 -23.79 0.79 20.47
N ILE A 78 -23.66 2.06 20.05
CA ILE A 78 -24.77 2.98 19.74
C ILE A 78 -25.37 2.67 18.35
N GLN A 79 -24.54 2.19 17.43
CA GLN A 79 -24.88 1.98 16.01
C GLN A 79 -25.98 0.94 15.75
N LYS A 80 -26.31 0.06 16.72
CA LYS A 80 -27.38 -0.95 16.55
C LYS A 80 -28.74 -0.36 16.13
N ASN A 81 -28.95 0.95 16.26
CA ASN A 81 -30.20 1.63 15.95
C ASN A 81 -30.14 2.68 14.81
N CYS A 82 -29.00 2.91 14.14
CA CYS A 82 -28.83 3.99 13.15
C CYS A 82 -28.43 3.50 11.75
N LYS A 83 -29.05 4.06 10.69
CA LYS A 83 -28.83 3.67 9.28
C LYS A 83 -27.71 4.45 8.55
N CYS A 84 -27.09 5.44 9.18
CA CYS A 84 -26.19 6.41 8.54
C CYS A 84 -24.76 6.38 9.10
N THR A 85 -24.21 5.20 9.34
CA THR A 85 -22.89 4.99 9.97
C THR A 85 -21.98 4.15 9.08
N LEU A 86 -20.68 4.10 9.42
CA LEU A 86 -19.71 3.26 8.70
C LEU A 86 -20.18 1.80 8.63
N SER A 87 -19.84 1.11 7.53
CA SER A 87 -20.14 -0.32 7.44
C SER A 87 -19.44 -1.10 8.55
N GLN A 88 -20.02 -2.21 8.97
CA GLN A 88 -19.43 -3.06 10.02
C GLN A 88 -18.01 -3.52 9.64
N GLN A 89 -17.77 -3.78 8.35
CA GLN A 89 -16.44 -4.13 7.83
C GLN A 89 -15.46 -2.97 8.01
N CYS A 90 -15.83 -1.76 7.57
CA CYS A 90 -14.98 -0.59 7.71
C CYS A 90 -14.68 -0.28 9.18
N MET A 91 -15.67 -0.42 10.06
CA MET A 91 -15.51 -0.25 11.50
C MET A 91 -14.53 -1.26 12.10
N ALA A 92 -14.65 -2.54 11.72
CA ALA A 92 -13.75 -3.59 12.16
C ALA A 92 -12.31 -3.36 11.64
N ASP A 93 -12.16 -2.94 10.39
CA ASP A 93 -10.87 -2.63 9.78
C ASP A 93 -10.19 -1.45 10.50
N ILE A 94 -10.91 -0.36 10.79
CA ILE A 94 -10.37 0.79 11.52
C ILE A 94 -9.93 0.37 12.93
N LYS A 95 -10.78 -0.33 13.67
CA LYS A 95 -10.46 -0.78 15.03
C LYS A 95 -9.25 -1.71 15.05
N SER A 96 -9.19 -2.67 14.14
CA SER A 96 -8.06 -3.61 14.04
C SER A 96 -6.77 -2.92 13.62
N CYS A 97 -6.84 -1.91 12.74
CA CYS A 97 -5.69 -1.08 12.37
C CYS A 97 -5.15 -0.30 13.58
N LEU A 98 -6.02 0.42 14.31
CA LEU A 98 -5.63 1.22 15.48
C LEU A 98 -5.02 0.34 16.58
N LEU A 99 -5.73 -0.70 17.00
CA LEU A 99 -5.27 -1.61 18.05
C LEU A 99 -4.00 -2.34 17.62
N GLY A 100 -3.97 -2.86 16.38
CA GLY A 100 -2.83 -3.57 15.84
C GLY A 100 -1.56 -2.71 15.77
N PHE A 101 -1.69 -1.44 15.40
CA PHE A 101 -0.56 -0.51 15.37
C PHE A 101 -0.04 -0.18 16.78
N ILE A 102 -0.94 0.03 17.75
CA ILE A 102 -0.56 0.27 19.16
C ILE A 102 0.21 -0.93 19.71
N GLU A 103 -0.33 -2.14 19.54
CA GLU A 103 0.31 -3.38 19.99
C GLU A 103 1.66 -3.63 19.29
N LEU A 104 1.75 -3.32 17.99
CA LEU A 104 2.99 -3.39 17.23
C LEU A 104 4.05 -2.44 17.82
N CYS A 105 3.68 -1.19 18.12
CA CYS A 105 4.58 -0.22 18.74
C CYS A 105 5.07 -0.71 20.10
N GLN A 106 4.16 -1.17 20.98
CA GLN A 106 4.53 -1.70 22.28
C GLN A 106 5.48 -2.89 22.17
N MET A 107 5.19 -3.84 21.27
CA MET A 107 6.04 -4.99 21.05
C MET A 107 7.45 -4.59 20.58
N LEU A 108 7.55 -3.69 19.60
CA LEU A 108 8.85 -3.26 19.05
C LEU A 108 9.66 -2.43 20.03
N LEU A 109 9.01 -1.51 20.75
CA LEU A 109 9.67 -0.61 21.68
C LEU A 109 10.11 -1.33 22.97
N ILE A 110 9.23 -2.14 23.56
CA ILE A 110 9.52 -2.84 24.83
C ILE A 110 10.41 -4.07 24.60
N LYS A 111 10.07 -4.92 23.63
CA LYS A 111 10.74 -6.22 23.48
C LYS A 111 11.96 -6.18 22.57
N LYS A 112 12.03 -5.22 21.64
CA LYS A 112 13.09 -5.15 20.63
C LYS A 112 13.91 -3.87 20.70
N SER A 113 13.47 -2.85 21.46
CA SER A 113 14.07 -1.51 21.46
C SER A 113 14.23 -0.94 20.04
N ILE A 114 13.28 -1.25 19.16
CA ILE A 114 13.23 -0.78 17.77
C ILE A 114 12.19 0.32 17.67
N HIS A 115 12.56 1.44 17.06
CA HIS A 115 11.64 2.52 16.72
C HIS A 115 10.87 2.21 15.44
N ILE A 116 9.69 2.80 15.31
CA ILE A 116 8.81 2.60 14.16
C ILE A 116 8.35 3.96 13.62
N THR A 117 8.42 4.14 12.31
CA THR A 117 7.87 5.33 11.65
C THR A 117 6.48 4.99 11.10
N PRO A 118 5.39 5.66 11.54
CA PRO A 118 4.02 5.33 11.15
C PRO A 118 3.82 5.23 9.63
N VAL A 119 4.38 6.18 8.86
CA VAL A 119 4.24 6.23 7.40
C VAL A 119 4.75 4.98 6.68
N MET A 120 5.60 4.18 7.32
CA MET A 120 6.19 2.97 6.72
C MET A 120 5.27 1.74 6.77
N ILE A 121 4.15 1.83 7.49
CA ILE A 121 3.23 0.70 7.69
C ILE A 121 2.19 0.59 6.57
N ASN A 122 2.01 1.64 5.77
CA ASN A 122 1.04 1.63 4.67
C ASN A 122 1.54 0.85 3.43
N SER A 123 0.62 0.53 2.52
CA SER A 123 0.92 -0.16 1.26
C SER A 123 1.33 0.79 0.13
N ASP A 124 1.47 2.09 0.38
CA ASP A 124 1.72 3.09 -0.68
C ASP A 124 3.00 2.79 -1.45
N ILE A 125 4.03 2.29 -0.78
CA ILE A 125 5.29 1.91 -1.44
C ILE A 125 5.09 0.79 -2.46
N VAL A 126 4.22 -0.18 -2.14
CA VAL A 126 3.87 -1.29 -3.03
C VAL A 126 3.01 -0.78 -4.19
N GLU A 127 2.02 0.08 -3.92
CA GLU A 127 1.19 0.70 -4.95
C GLU A 127 2.01 1.56 -5.91
N ASN A 128 2.97 2.32 -5.38
CA ASN A 128 3.92 3.09 -6.17
C ASN A 128 4.78 2.19 -7.05
N HIS A 129 5.24 1.04 -6.52
CA HIS A 129 5.96 0.05 -7.31
C HIS A 129 5.08 -0.51 -8.44
N LEU A 130 3.83 -0.86 -8.17
CA LEU A 130 2.88 -1.33 -9.19
C LEU A 130 2.60 -0.25 -10.25
N CYS A 131 2.51 1.02 -9.86
CA CYS A 131 2.38 2.12 -10.81
C CYS A 131 3.61 2.24 -11.72
N GLN A 132 4.81 2.09 -11.18
CA GLN A 132 6.04 2.04 -11.98
C GLN A 132 6.04 0.84 -12.94
N GLN A 133 5.60 -0.34 -12.50
CA GLN A 133 5.46 -1.52 -13.38
C GLN A 133 4.56 -1.25 -14.58
N ARG A 134 3.46 -0.53 -14.39
CA ARG A 134 2.52 -0.19 -15.46
C ARG A 134 3.06 0.92 -16.37
N SER A 135 3.56 2.01 -15.79
CA SER A 135 3.94 3.21 -16.55
C SER A 135 5.36 3.15 -17.13
N THR A 136 6.34 2.72 -16.36
CA THR A 136 7.76 2.75 -16.73
C THR A 136 8.16 1.55 -17.58
N PHE A 137 7.77 0.34 -17.17
CA PHE A 137 8.30 -0.89 -17.80
C PHE A 137 7.43 -1.42 -18.94
N ASN A 138 6.18 -0.96 -19.05
CA ASN A 138 5.26 -1.41 -20.09
C ASN A 138 4.71 -0.26 -20.97
N GLY A 139 5.10 0.99 -20.70
CA GLY A 139 4.74 2.14 -21.52
C GLY A 139 3.23 2.29 -21.71
N ALA A 140 2.76 2.19 -22.95
CA ALA A 140 1.32 2.25 -23.29
C ALA A 140 0.54 0.98 -22.90
N ASN A 141 1.23 -0.12 -22.59
CA ASN A 141 0.59 -1.34 -22.11
C ASN A 141 0.34 -1.26 -20.60
N THR A 142 -0.73 -0.57 -20.23
CA THR A 142 -1.11 -0.32 -18.83
C THR A 142 -1.56 -1.58 -18.08
N ASN A 143 -1.75 -2.72 -18.77
CA ASN A 143 -2.18 -3.98 -18.19
C ASN A 143 -1.31 -5.14 -18.72
N PRO A 144 -0.08 -5.30 -18.20
CA PRO A 144 0.82 -6.35 -18.65
C PRO A 144 0.29 -7.74 -18.31
N THR A 145 0.59 -8.70 -19.19
CA THR A 145 0.41 -10.14 -18.89
C THR A 145 1.36 -10.58 -17.78
N ALA A 146 1.02 -11.69 -17.09
CA ALA A 146 1.88 -12.26 -16.05
C ALA A 146 3.32 -12.53 -16.54
N LEU A 147 3.49 -12.95 -17.79
CA LEU A 147 4.81 -13.18 -18.39
C LEU A 147 5.61 -11.88 -18.57
N GLN A 148 4.96 -10.79 -18.98
CA GLN A 148 5.58 -9.46 -19.12
C GLN A 148 5.97 -8.90 -17.76
N TYR A 149 5.06 -8.97 -16.78
CA TYR A 149 5.33 -8.57 -15.40
C TYR A 149 6.54 -9.32 -14.81
N ARG A 150 6.59 -10.65 -14.98
CA ARG A 150 7.71 -11.49 -14.54
C ARG A 150 9.04 -11.07 -15.17
N ARG A 151 9.06 -10.81 -16.49
CA ARG A 151 10.28 -10.37 -17.18
C ARG A 151 10.78 -9.03 -16.64
N ASN A 152 9.87 -8.09 -16.39
CA ASN A 152 10.22 -6.77 -15.86
C ASN A 152 10.73 -6.86 -14.41
N LEU A 153 10.06 -7.63 -13.55
CA LEU A 153 10.55 -7.89 -12.20
C LEU A 153 11.94 -8.52 -12.19
N ASN A 154 12.17 -9.54 -13.03
CA ASN A 154 13.49 -10.16 -13.13
C ASN A 154 14.55 -9.15 -13.59
N SER A 155 14.21 -8.24 -14.50
CA SER A 155 15.09 -7.17 -14.94
C SER A 155 15.50 -6.24 -13.78
N ILE A 156 14.53 -5.84 -12.94
CA ILE A 156 14.76 -5.02 -11.73
C ILE A 156 15.61 -5.77 -10.70
N ILE A 157 15.26 -7.02 -10.38
CA ILE A 157 15.98 -7.86 -9.42
C ILE A 157 17.44 -8.04 -9.88
N LEU A 158 17.65 -8.28 -11.17
CA LEU A 158 18.97 -8.46 -11.77
C LEU A 158 19.68 -7.12 -12.03
N SER A 159 19.16 -5.99 -11.52
CA SER A 159 19.76 -4.66 -11.63
C SER A 159 20.03 -4.20 -13.07
N GLN A 160 19.29 -4.72 -14.06
CA GLN A 160 19.31 -4.15 -15.40
C GLN A 160 18.68 -2.76 -15.31
N THR A 161 19.53 -1.74 -15.38
CA THR A 161 19.16 -0.35 -15.14
C THR A 161 18.28 0.14 -16.29
N ILE A 162 16.96 0.02 -16.16
CA ILE A 162 16.04 0.72 -17.06
C ILE A 162 15.76 2.07 -16.43
N VAL A 163 16.57 3.06 -16.82
CA VAL A 163 16.35 4.46 -16.50
C VAL A 163 15.03 4.89 -17.15
N SER A 164 13.97 4.99 -16.36
CA SER A 164 12.80 5.77 -16.78
C SER A 164 12.88 7.15 -16.19
N GLN A 165 12.88 8.14 -17.09
CA GLN A 165 12.82 9.56 -16.74
C GLN A 165 11.41 10.05 -16.38
N LYS A 166 10.42 9.15 -16.23
CA LYS A 166 9.03 9.50 -15.89
C LYS A 166 8.65 8.94 -14.51
N ALA A 167 9.09 9.62 -13.46
CA ALA A 167 8.54 9.48 -12.11
C ALA A 167 8.28 10.88 -11.55
N ASN A 168 7.21 11.03 -10.77
CA ASN A 168 6.82 12.31 -10.15
C ASN A 168 7.70 12.71 -8.95
N ALA A 169 8.66 11.87 -8.55
CA ALA A 169 9.65 12.23 -7.55
C ALA A 169 10.75 13.08 -8.22
N GLY A 170 11.06 14.23 -7.62
CA GLY A 170 11.94 15.25 -8.18
C GLY A 170 13.27 14.73 -8.71
N LYS A 171 13.79 15.43 -9.72
CA LYS A 171 15.07 15.18 -10.40
C LYS A 171 16.27 15.31 -9.44
N SER A 172 16.49 14.36 -8.54
CA SER A 172 17.79 14.20 -7.89
C SER A 172 18.65 13.28 -8.78
N ASN A 173 19.65 13.88 -9.43
CA ASN A 173 20.66 13.16 -10.22
C ASN A 173 21.56 12.34 -9.29
N ILE A 174 21.05 11.23 -8.75
CA ILE A 174 21.88 10.25 -8.08
C ILE A 174 22.52 9.39 -9.17
N LYS A 175 23.83 9.57 -9.40
CA LYS A 175 24.62 8.70 -10.28
C LYS A 175 24.75 7.32 -9.61
N PHE A 176 23.90 6.38 -9.99
CA PHE A 176 24.10 4.97 -9.63
C PHE A 176 25.12 4.34 -10.58
N SER A 177 26.15 3.70 -10.03
CA SER A 177 27.06 2.86 -10.80
C SER A 177 26.32 1.58 -11.20
N SER A 178 26.08 1.39 -12.50
CA SER A 178 25.55 0.14 -13.03
C SER A 178 26.53 -1.01 -12.76
N ILE A 179 26.07 -2.08 -12.12
CA ILE A 179 26.81 -3.35 -12.11
C ILE A 179 26.70 -3.91 -13.53
N ALA A 180 27.80 -3.85 -14.28
CA ALA A 180 27.86 -4.41 -15.62
C ALA A 180 27.83 -5.94 -15.54
N PHE A 181 26.70 -6.56 -15.87
CA PHE A 181 26.65 -7.99 -16.15
C PHE A 181 27.23 -8.21 -17.55
N THR A 182 28.44 -8.76 -17.63
CA THR A 182 28.93 -9.38 -18.87
C THR A 182 28.00 -10.54 -19.23
N PRO A 183 27.32 -10.52 -20.39
CA PRO A 183 26.50 -11.64 -20.80
C PRO A 183 27.40 -12.87 -20.96
N LEU A 184 26.99 -13.99 -20.34
CA LEU A 184 27.63 -15.29 -20.60
C LEU A 184 27.57 -15.55 -22.12
N SER A 185 28.75 -15.76 -22.71
CA SER A 185 28.91 -16.11 -24.13
C SER A 185 27.94 -17.23 -24.49
N LYS A 186 26.94 -16.93 -25.32
CA LYS A 186 26.07 -17.95 -25.88
C LYS A 186 26.92 -18.81 -26.81
N LYS A 187 27.27 -20.03 -26.38
CA LYS A 187 27.70 -21.06 -27.33
C LYS A 187 26.57 -21.26 -28.34
N PRO A 188 26.84 -21.19 -29.66
CA PRO A 188 25.80 -21.39 -30.67
C PRO A 188 25.22 -22.79 -30.51
N ALA A 189 23.89 -22.89 -30.42
CA ALA A 189 23.19 -24.16 -30.41
C ALA A 189 23.44 -24.85 -31.76
N LYS A 190 24.05 -26.04 -31.75
CA LYS A 190 24.12 -26.90 -32.94
C LYS A 190 22.70 -27.26 -33.33
N ARG A 191 22.31 -26.86 -34.54
CA ARG A 191 21.05 -27.26 -35.17
C ARG A 191 21.26 -28.67 -35.72
N GLU A 192 20.83 -29.69 -34.99
CA GLU A 192 20.73 -31.04 -35.56
C GLU A 192 19.58 -31.04 -36.57
N SER A 193 19.90 -31.33 -37.82
CA SER A 193 18.94 -31.51 -38.90
C SER A 193 18.23 -32.84 -38.70
N LEU A 194 16.91 -32.81 -38.56
CA LEU A 194 16.04 -33.99 -38.67
C LEU A 194 16.14 -34.55 -40.08
N THR A 195 16.95 -35.58 -40.27
CA THR A 195 16.88 -36.48 -41.42
C THR A 195 15.81 -37.54 -41.15
N SER A 196 14.79 -37.55 -42.02
CA SER A 196 13.83 -38.63 -42.34
C SER A 196 13.80 -39.84 -41.40
N ILE A 197 12.71 -39.98 -40.65
CA ILE A 197 12.33 -41.24 -39.99
C ILE A 197 11.48 -42.02 -41.00
N ASP A 198 11.92 -43.23 -41.32
CA ASP A 198 11.21 -44.20 -42.17
C ASP A 198 9.92 -44.72 -41.47
N ASP A 199 8.86 -44.87 -42.26
CA ASP A 199 7.46 -45.14 -41.89
C ASP A 199 7.15 -46.58 -41.37
N GLU A 200 7.96 -47.19 -40.48
CA GLU A 200 7.70 -48.58 -40.03
C GLU A 200 7.49 -48.85 -38.53
N GLU A 201 7.52 -47.86 -37.64
CA GLU A 201 7.38 -48.10 -36.17
C GLU A 201 6.12 -47.54 -35.48
N ILE A 202 5.03 -47.25 -36.21
CA ILE A 202 3.79 -46.68 -35.62
C ILE A 202 2.75 -47.74 -35.17
N THR A 203 3.13 -49.03 -35.07
CA THR A 203 2.16 -50.12 -34.71
C THR A 203 2.49 -50.94 -33.47
N LYS A 204 3.29 -50.43 -32.51
CA LYS A 204 3.64 -51.22 -31.30
C LYS A 204 3.32 -50.66 -29.91
N PHE A 205 2.75 -49.46 -29.76
CA PHE A 205 2.50 -48.89 -28.42
C PHE A 205 1.05 -48.51 -28.10
N LYS A 206 0.08 -49.22 -28.68
CA LYS A 206 -1.34 -49.05 -28.33
C LYS A 206 -1.94 -50.25 -27.60
N VAL A 207 -1.26 -50.76 -26.56
CA VAL A 207 -1.89 -51.60 -25.52
C VAL A 207 -1.11 -51.41 -24.21
N ILE A 208 -1.85 -51.32 -23.10
CA ILE A 208 -1.48 -51.35 -21.67
C ILE A 208 -1.74 -50.02 -20.97
N GLY A 209 -2.94 -49.96 -20.38
CA GLY A 209 -3.47 -48.91 -19.53
C GLY A 209 -4.93 -49.20 -19.21
N MET A 210 -5.18 -50.36 -18.59
CA MET A 210 -6.33 -50.55 -17.68
C MET A 210 -5.90 -50.03 -16.31
#